data_AF-A0A933DVL6-F1
#
_entry.id   AF-A0A933DVL6-F1
#
_cell.length_a   1.000
_cell.length_b   1.000
_cell.length_c   1.000
_cell.angle_alpha   90.00
_cell.angle_beta   90.00
_cell.angle_gamma   90.00
#
_symmetry.space_group_name_H-M   'P 1'
#
loop_
_entity.id
_entity.type
_entity.pdbx_description
1 polymer ?
#
loop_
_entity_poly.entity_id
_entity_poly.type
_entity_poly.pdbx_seq_one_letter_code
_entity_poly.pdbx_strand_id
1 'polypeptide(L)'
;SNGTPAHLRPYLNRTYLIMLMKYGLYSAIVDVFDTELVKIAKGKMPEIVDLICRVLDGDRPDLASLSQKEVEYVKTVRVLTGESLYSHSWLEV
;
A
#
# COMPACT_ATOMS: atom_id res chain seq x y z
N SER A 1 10.38 -3.73 -5.27
CA SER A 1 10.10 -2.58 -6.16
C SER A 1 11.32 -2.10 -6.96
N ASN A 2 12.34 -2.95 -7.23
CA ASN A 2 13.65 -2.48 -7.76
C ASN A 2 13.61 -1.99 -9.22
N GLY A 3 12.59 -2.34 -10.00
CA GLY A 3 12.39 -1.85 -11.38
C GLY A 3 11.47 -0.64 -11.49
N THR A 4 11.00 -0.09 -10.38
CA THR A 4 10.04 1.02 -10.34
C THR A 4 10.77 2.36 -10.14
N PRO A 5 10.34 3.46 -10.79
CA PRO A 5 10.88 4.80 -10.55
C PRO A 5 10.94 5.14 -9.06
N ALA A 6 12.02 5.78 -8.63
CA ALA A 6 12.35 5.95 -7.21
C ALA A 6 11.20 6.58 -6.39
N HIS A 7 10.53 7.57 -6.95
CA HIS A 7 9.41 8.28 -6.30
C HIS A 7 8.14 7.43 -6.16
N LEU A 8 8.01 6.35 -6.94
CA LEU A 8 6.84 5.46 -6.90
C LEU A 8 7.06 4.21 -6.02
N ARG A 9 8.31 3.87 -5.70
CA ARG A 9 8.66 2.73 -4.84
C ARG A 9 7.98 2.75 -3.46
N PRO A 10 7.83 3.90 -2.76
CA PRO A 10 7.24 3.93 -1.43
C PRO A 10 5.81 3.38 -1.41
N TYR A 11 5.00 3.70 -2.42
CA TYR A 11 3.62 3.19 -2.51
C TYR A 11 3.57 1.67 -2.52
N LEU A 12 4.40 1.04 -3.36
CA LEU A 12 4.51 -0.42 -3.41
C LEU A 12 5.02 -0.99 -2.09
N ASN A 13 6.09 -0.43 -1.54
CA ASN A 13 6.75 -0.97 -0.35
C ASN A 13 5.86 -0.90 0.89
N ARG A 14 5.22 0.25 1.14
CA ARG A 14 4.34 0.48 2.30
C ARG A 14 3.10 -0.40 2.22
N THR A 15 2.47 -0.44 1.04
CA THR A 15 1.27 -1.26 0.82
C THR A 15 1.60 -2.74 1.02
N TYR A 16 2.67 -3.23 0.39
CA TYR A 16 3.05 -4.63 0.49
C TYR A 16 3.50 -5.02 1.90
N LEU A 17 4.15 -4.11 2.65
CA LEU A 17 4.45 -4.32 4.07
C LEU A 17 3.17 -4.61 4.86
N ILE A 18 2.12 -3.79 4.68
CA ILE A 18 0.83 -3.98 5.36
C ILE A 18 0.18 -5.31 4.94
N MET A 19 0.20 -5.63 3.64
CA MET A 19 -0.32 -6.91 3.14
C MET A 19 0.37 -8.09 3.83
N LEU A 20 1.70 -8.05 3.98
CA LEU A 20 2.46 -9.09 4.68
C LEU A 20 2.19 -9.11 6.19
N MET A 21 2.04 -7.93 6.83
CA MET A 21 1.66 -7.83 8.25
C MET A 21 0.35 -8.54 8.54
N LYS A 22 -0.65 -8.43 7.66
CA LYS A 22 -1.92 -9.16 7.76
C LYS A 22 -1.72 -10.68 7.84
N TYR A 23 -0.73 -11.21 7.14
CA TYR A 23 -0.39 -12.65 7.12
C TYR A 23 0.69 -13.05 8.15
N GLY A 24 0.92 -12.24 9.18
CA GLY A 24 1.79 -12.61 10.31
C GLY A 24 3.28 -12.34 10.10
N LEU A 25 3.64 -11.34 9.28
CA LEU A 25 5.03 -10.89 9.15
C LEU A 25 5.63 -10.52 10.52
N TYR A 26 6.69 -11.21 10.93
CA TYR A 26 7.37 -10.94 12.21
C TYR A 26 8.33 -9.74 12.12
N SER A 27 9.12 -9.64 11.05
CA SER A 27 10.09 -8.55 10.86
C SER A 27 10.37 -8.28 9.38
N ALA A 28 10.90 -7.09 9.08
CA ALA A 28 11.31 -6.69 7.74
C ALA A 28 12.54 -5.77 7.78
N ILE A 29 13.43 -5.93 6.79
CA ILE A 29 14.49 -4.96 6.49
C ILE A 29 13.88 -3.91 5.56
N VAL A 30 13.86 -2.66 6.00
CA VAL A 30 13.12 -1.60 5.32
C VAL A 30 13.96 -0.32 5.25
N ASP A 31 13.55 0.61 4.38
CA ASP A 31 14.12 1.94 4.34
C ASP A 31 13.63 2.76 5.54
N VAL A 32 14.54 3.08 6.46
CA VAL A 32 14.23 3.86 7.67
C VAL A 32 14.01 5.35 7.38
N PHE A 33 14.44 5.85 6.22
CA PHE A 33 14.20 7.22 5.80
C PHE A 33 12.78 7.42 5.25
N ASP A 34 12.09 6.32 4.92
CA ASP A 34 10.66 6.34 4.65
C ASP A 34 9.88 6.45 5.97
N THR A 35 9.66 7.69 6.39
CA THR A 35 8.98 7.99 7.67
C THR A 35 7.56 7.44 7.77
N GLU A 36 6.86 7.27 6.64
CA GLU A 36 5.52 6.70 6.63
C GLU A 36 5.57 5.19 6.81
N LEU A 37 6.48 4.51 6.11
CA LEU A 37 6.75 3.09 6.33
C LEU A 37 7.11 2.82 7.80
N VAL A 38 7.98 3.64 8.40
CA VAL A 38 8.34 3.51 9.82
C VAL A 38 7.14 3.73 10.74
N LYS A 39 6.21 4.64 10.41
CA LYS A 39 4.97 4.83 11.18
C LYS A 39 4.05 3.62 11.09
N ILE A 40 3.90 3.04 9.90
CA ILE A 40 3.15 1.80 9.67
C ILE A 40 3.71 0.67 10.52
N ALA A 41 5.02 0.43 10.43
CA ALA A 41 5.70 -0.62 11.20
C ALA A 41 5.59 -0.43 12.73
N LYS A 42 5.38 0.81 13.19
CA LYS A 42 5.16 1.17 14.61
C LYS A 42 3.68 1.19 15.01
N GLY A 43 2.77 0.75 14.15
CA GLY A 43 1.32 0.72 14.43
C GLY A 43 0.66 2.10 14.54
N LYS A 44 1.25 3.14 13.94
CA LYS A 44 0.78 4.53 14.07
C LYS A 44 -0.16 4.99 12.93
N MET A 45 -0.58 4.06 12.07
CA MET A 45 -1.49 4.32 10.95
C MET A 45 -2.57 3.23 10.84
N PRO A 46 -3.33 2.97 11.91
CA PRO A 46 -4.30 1.87 11.95
C PRO A 46 -5.40 1.99 10.88
N GLU A 47 -5.79 3.21 10.50
CA GLU A 47 -6.86 3.46 9.53
C GLU A 47 -6.47 3.00 8.12
N ILE A 48 -5.22 3.26 7.70
CA ILE A 48 -4.68 2.79 6.41
C ILE A 48 -4.47 1.28 6.44
N VAL A 49 -4.03 0.73 7.58
CA VAL A 49 -3.86 -0.71 7.75
C VAL A 49 -5.22 -1.41 7.61
N ASP A 50 -6.26 -0.93 8.28
CA ASP A 50 -7.62 -1.47 8.19
C ASP A 50 -8.15 -1.39 6.76
N LEU A 51 -8.02 -0.24 6.10
CA LEU A 51 -8.46 -0.06 4.72
C LEU A 51 -7.83 -1.10 3.77
N ILE A 52 -6.51 -1.26 3.82
CA ILE A 52 -5.81 -2.25 2.97
C ILE A 52 -6.25 -3.66 3.32
N CYS A 53 -6.40 -3.98 4.61
CA CYS A 53 -6.87 -5.29 5.04
C CYS A 53 -8.28 -5.60 4.51
N ARG A 54 -9.22 -4.64 4.57
CA ARG A 54 -10.57 -4.80 4.00
C ARG A 54 -10.55 -4.99 2.50
N VAL A 55 -9.78 -4.18 1.78
CA VAL A 55 -9.65 -4.31 0.32
C VAL A 55 -9.07 -5.67 -0.07
N LEU A 56 -8.09 -6.18 0.69
CA LEU A 56 -7.57 -7.54 0.51
C LEU A 56 -8.62 -8.64 0.77
N ASP A 57 -9.60 -8.40 1.64
CA ASP A 57 -10.73 -9.32 1.89
C ASP A 57 -11.83 -9.21 0.82
N GLY A 58 -11.62 -8.38 -0.22
CA GLY A 58 -12.53 -8.23 -1.34
C GLY A 58 -13.46 -7.01 -1.25
N ASP A 59 -13.27 -6.14 -0.24
CA ASP A 59 -13.99 -4.87 -0.18
C ASP A 59 -13.62 -3.98 -1.38
N ARG A 60 -14.62 -3.31 -1.96
CA ARG A 60 -14.47 -2.43 -3.12
C ARG A 60 -15.00 -1.03 -2.77
N PRO A 61 -14.25 -0.24 -1.99
CA PRO A 61 -14.68 1.10 -1.61
C PRO A 61 -14.82 2.01 -2.83
N ASP A 62 -15.79 2.91 -2.79
CA ASP A 62 -15.93 3.98 -3.76
C ASP A 62 -14.76 4.96 -3.62
N LEU A 63 -13.94 5.07 -4.67
CA LEU A 63 -12.77 5.93 -4.68
C LEU A 63 -13.12 7.41 -4.50
N ALA A 64 -14.32 7.84 -4.89
CA ALA A 64 -14.77 9.22 -4.70
C ALA A 64 -14.99 9.58 -3.23
N SER A 65 -15.19 8.58 -2.36
CA SER A 65 -15.39 8.77 -0.92
C SER A 65 -14.09 8.79 -0.11
N LEU A 66 -12.96 8.48 -0.74
CA LEU A 66 -11.66 8.32 -0.09
C LEU A 66 -10.79 9.57 -0.26
N SER A 67 -9.88 9.79 0.69
CA SER A 67 -8.81 10.77 0.53
C SER A 67 -7.83 10.34 -0.55
N GLN A 68 -7.08 11.29 -1.14
CA GLN A 68 -6.07 11.00 -2.16
C GLN A 68 -5.08 9.91 -1.71
N LYS A 69 -4.64 9.96 -0.45
CA LYS A 69 -3.72 8.95 0.12
C LYS A 69 -4.35 7.56 0.14
N GLU A 70 -5.60 7.46 0.57
CA GLU A 70 -6.32 6.19 0.61
C GLU A 70 -6.52 5.64 -0.81
N VAL A 71 -6.83 6.49 -1.78
CA VAL A 71 -6.93 6.11 -3.20
C VAL A 71 -5.60 5.53 -3.69
N GLU A 72 -4.46 6.15 -3.38
CA GLU A 72 -3.13 5.64 -3.75
C GLU A 72 -2.89 4.23 -3.19
N TYR A 73 -3.28 3.99 -1.93
CA TYR A 73 -3.19 2.66 -1.30
C TYR A 73 -4.12 1.64 -1.98
N VAL A 74 -5.38 1.98 -2.21
CA VAL A 74 -6.36 1.08 -2.86
C VAL A 74 -5.91 0.72 -4.28
N LYS A 75 -5.48 1.70 -5.08
CA LYS A 75 -4.92 1.44 -6.42
C LYS A 75 -3.69 0.55 -6.36
N THR A 76 -2.84 0.74 -5.36
CA THR A 76 -1.63 -0.07 -5.19
C THR A 76 -1.95 -1.51 -4.76
N VAL A 77 -2.97 -1.73 -3.91
CA VAL A 77 -3.44 -3.09 -3.59
C VAL A 77 -3.93 -3.79 -4.86
N ARG A 78 -4.72 -3.11 -5.70
CA ARG A 78 -5.23 -3.68 -6.97
C ARG A 78 -4.10 -4.09 -7.92
N VAL A 79 -3.04 -3.28 -8.01
CA VAL A 79 -1.85 -3.62 -8.80
C VAL A 79 -1.12 -4.83 -8.21
N LEU A 80 -0.91 -4.86 -6.89
CA LEU A 80 -0.16 -5.93 -6.21
C LEU A 80 -0.91 -7.27 -6.20
N THR A 81 -2.24 -7.24 -6.29
CA THR A 81 -3.11 -8.43 -6.38
C THR A 81 -3.40 -8.86 -7.82
N GLY A 82 -2.99 -8.07 -8.81
CA GLY A 82 -3.23 -8.35 -10.23
C GLY A 82 -4.63 -8.00 -10.73
N GLU A 83 -5.45 -7.32 -9.92
CA GLU A 83 -6.74 -6.78 -10.37
C GLU A 83 -6.59 -5.66 -11.39
N SER A 84 -5.46 -4.96 -11.37
CA SER A 84 -5.07 -3.98 -12.39
C SER A 84 -3.64 -4.23 -12.88
N LEU A 85 -3.38 -3.88 -14.14
CA LEU A 85 -2.05 -3.98 -14.72
C LEU A 85 -1.12 -2.89 -14.16
N TYR A 86 0.11 -3.26 -13.84
CA TYR A 86 1.15 -2.31 -13.52
C TYR A 86 1.56 -1.50 -14.77
N SER A 87 1.59 -0.19 -14.62
CA SER A 87 2.29 0.76 -15.48
C SER A 87 2.99 1.79 -14.58
N HIS A 88 3.90 2.64 -15.07
CA HIS A 88 4.43 3.76 -14.27
C HIS A 88 3.41 4.87 -13.99
N SER A 89 2.17 4.73 -14.47
CA SER A 89 1.06 5.66 -14.27
C SER A 89 -0.08 5.05 -13.45
N TRP A 90 0.12 3.91 -12.77
CA TRP A 90 -0.96 3.20 -12.07
C TRP A 90 -1.70 4.02 -11.00
N LEU A 91 -1.09 5.09 -10.50
CA LEU A 91 -1.73 6.01 -9.55
C LEU A 91 -2.63 7.04 -10.25
N GLU A 92 -2.38 7.33 -11.53
CA GLU A 92 -3.11 8.30 -12.35
C GLU A 92 -4.35 7.68 -13.01
N VAL A 93 -4.30 6.38 -13.30
CA VAL A 93 -5.38 5.61 -13.97
C VAL A 93 -6.52 5.27 -13.02
#